data_AF-A0AAD7B7D1-F1
#
_entry.id   AF-A0AAD7B7D1-F1
#
_cell.length_a   1.000
_cell.length_b   1.000
_cell.length_c   1.000
_cell.angle_alpha   90.00
_cell.angle_beta   90.00
_cell.angle_gamma   90.00
#
_symmetry.space_group_name_H-M   'P 1'
#
loop_
_entity.id
_entity.type
_entity.pdbx_description
1 polymer ?
#
loop_
_entity_poly.entity_id
_entity_poly.type
_entity_poly.pdbx_seq_one_letter_code
_entity_poly.pdbx_strand_id
1 'polypeptide(L)'
;MIAAWGKHERENRERGGGSDGEGGEESDEPEDARPKKKRRVTNDGEEGEEEPEEEEPVVVKSKKRSVVGDKRCREDDEEEQEPEPVAKKKKKASGVGKKHSEVLEPEVVVSRPVPRPAHKGAPNTGIRRRGPPGVRNIVPPANRTYLVDVIQVIQEVGAIWLLPNAFYVLSAWLSELRSREEITRLSTETQMAFFRGHEAQVLSTIVHISKFLSDDIGEDCTDVVACAKARLAAMSAMQESNEENLCIPLDTWDVQAWRPLEDELCDACLPVLKKTYRAARQALWNRLPEMYGLPPWEDLRKMKLDAIGNSWLL
;
A
#
# COMPACT_ATOMS: atom_id res chain seq x y z
N MET A 1 7.57 -16.98 -7.45
CA MET A 1 6.72 -15.99 -8.16
C MET A 1 7.53 -15.11 -9.12
N ILE A 2 8.65 -14.49 -8.71
CA ILE A 2 9.51 -13.68 -9.61
C ILE A 2 10.01 -14.47 -10.85
N ALA A 3 10.40 -15.74 -10.68
CA ALA A 3 10.82 -16.60 -11.80
C ALA A 3 9.67 -17.10 -12.70
N ALA A 4 8.42 -17.03 -12.24
CA ALA A 4 7.25 -17.44 -13.04
C ALA A 4 6.80 -16.33 -13.99
N TRP A 5 7.00 -15.07 -13.60
CA TRP A 5 6.64 -13.91 -14.42
C TRP A 5 7.58 -13.70 -15.63
N GLY A 6 8.89 -13.84 -15.44
CA GLY A 6 9.85 -13.74 -16.55
C GLY A 6 9.73 -14.86 -17.60
N LYS A 7 9.09 -15.99 -17.26
CA LYS A 7 8.88 -17.11 -18.19
C LYS A 7 7.69 -16.86 -19.13
N HIS A 8 6.61 -16.27 -18.61
CA HIS A 8 5.40 -15.96 -19.36
C HIS A 8 5.63 -14.86 -20.41
N GLU A 9 6.50 -13.88 -20.13
CA GLU A 9 6.82 -12.79 -21.07
C GLU A 9 7.69 -13.24 -22.25
N ARG A 10 8.50 -14.30 -22.06
CA ARG A 10 9.32 -14.89 -23.12
C ARG A 10 8.49 -15.79 -24.05
N GLU A 11 7.54 -16.55 -23.50
CA GLU A 11 6.63 -17.41 -24.30
C GLU A 11 5.63 -16.60 -25.16
N ASN A 12 5.16 -15.44 -24.69
CA ASN A 12 4.25 -14.60 -25.48
C ASN A 12 4.94 -13.86 -26.63
N ARG A 13 6.25 -13.62 -26.54
CA ARG A 13 7.02 -12.98 -27.61
C ARG A 13 7.33 -13.93 -28.77
N GLU A 14 7.37 -15.23 -28.52
CA GLU A 14 7.62 -16.25 -29.54
C GLU A 14 6.35 -16.69 -30.31
N ARG A 15 5.15 -16.37 -29.81
CA ARG A 15 3.87 -16.75 -30.46
C ARG A 15 3.25 -15.68 -31.36
N GLY A 16 3.80 -14.48 -31.41
CA GLY A 16 3.21 -13.32 -32.12
C GLY A 16 3.62 -13.15 -33.59
N GLY A 17 3.96 -14.22 -34.31
CA GLY A 17 4.42 -14.15 -35.70
C GLY A 17 3.58 -15.00 -36.64
N GLY A 18 2.61 -14.38 -37.31
CA GLY A 18 2.00 -14.91 -38.53
C GLY A 18 0.48 -15.06 -38.49
N SER A 19 -0.23 -14.09 -39.07
CA SER A 19 -1.46 -14.41 -39.79
C SER A 19 -1.59 -13.48 -41.00
N ASP A 20 -1.08 -13.96 -42.13
CA ASP A 20 -1.60 -13.59 -43.44
C ASP A 20 -3.00 -14.22 -43.56
N GLY A 21 -3.98 -13.46 -44.06
CA GLY A 21 -5.36 -13.93 -44.18
C GLY A 21 -6.22 -12.97 -44.98
N GLU A 22 -6.37 -13.32 -46.26
CA GLU A 22 -7.14 -12.66 -47.31
C GLU A 22 -8.65 -12.59 -47.04
N GLY A 23 -9.29 -11.60 -47.67
CA GLY A 23 -10.48 -11.81 -48.52
C GLY A 23 -11.85 -11.99 -47.87
N GLY A 24 -12.78 -11.09 -48.21
CA GLY A 24 -14.22 -11.29 -47.99
C GLY A 24 -15.04 -10.05 -48.34
N GLU A 25 -15.53 -10.02 -49.58
CA GLU A 25 -16.56 -9.10 -50.11
C GLU A 25 -17.97 -9.40 -49.55
N GLU A 26 -18.90 -8.44 -49.77
CA GLU A 26 -20.37 -8.61 -49.87
C GLU A 26 -21.15 -8.85 -48.54
N SER A 27 -22.34 -8.30 -48.25
CA SER A 27 -23.38 -7.60 -49.03
C SER A 27 -24.31 -6.76 -48.11
N ASP A 28 -24.96 -5.79 -48.73
CA ASP A 28 -26.23 -5.08 -48.52
C ASP A 28 -27.20 -5.32 -47.31
N GLU A 29 -27.59 -4.17 -46.73
CA GLU A 29 -28.96 -3.67 -46.38
C GLU A 29 -29.92 -4.47 -45.44
N PRO A 30 -31.10 -3.91 -45.02
CA PRO A 30 -31.25 -2.78 -44.10
C PRO A 30 -32.31 -3.03 -42.98
N GLU A 31 -32.49 -2.01 -42.14
CA GLU A 31 -33.68 -1.63 -41.36
C GLU A 31 -34.55 -2.71 -40.68
N ASP A 32 -34.67 -2.63 -39.34
CA ASP A 32 -36.02 -2.68 -38.77
C ASP A 32 -36.14 -1.93 -37.44
N ALA A 33 -37.14 -1.06 -37.40
CA ALA A 33 -37.50 -0.16 -36.32
C ALA A 33 -38.32 -0.88 -35.25
N ARG A 34 -38.15 -0.53 -33.95
CA ARG A 34 -39.18 -0.72 -32.90
C ARG A 34 -38.88 0.11 -31.64
N PRO A 35 -39.87 0.39 -30.78
CA PRO A 35 -40.19 1.76 -30.42
C PRO A 35 -39.88 2.10 -28.95
N LYS A 36 -39.64 3.40 -28.74
CA LYS A 36 -39.47 4.05 -27.44
C LYS A 36 -40.75 3.95 -26.59
N LYS A 37 -40.71 3.20 -25.49
CA LYS A 37 -41.71 3.29 -24.41
C LYS A 37 -41.40 4.51 -23.53
N LYS A 38 -42.21 5.57 -23.70
CA LYS A 38 -42.32 6.69 -22.76
C LYS A 38 -42.90 6.16 -21.44
N ARG A 39 -42.10 6.13 -20.37
CA ARG A 39 -42.60 6.04 -19.00
C ARG A 39 -42.73 7.44 -18.45
N ARG A 40 -43.98 7.85 -18.27
CA ARG A 40 -44.44 9.04 -17.55
C ARG A 40 -44.25 8.75 -16.05
N VAL A 41 -43.32 9.45 -15.40
CA VAL A 41 -43.23 9.50 -13.94
C VAL A 41 -43.77 10.87 -13.56
N THR A 42 -44.86 10.85 -12.79
CA THR A 42 -45.47 12.02 -12.16
C THR A 42 -44.74 12.33 -10.88
N ASN A 43 -44.45 13.63 -10.72
CA ASN A 43 -44.39 14.44 -9.49
C ASN A 43 -44.90 13.80 -8.19
N ASP A 44 -44.21 14.12 -7.10
CA ASP A 44 -44.71 14.93 -5.96
C ASP A 44 -43.93 14.54 -4.70
N GLY A 45 -43.25 15.52 -4.10
CA GLY A 45 -42.44 15.33 -2.90
C GLY A 45 -41.64 16.58 -2.55
N GLU A 46 -42.35 17.68 -2.30
CA GLU A 46 -41.83 18.79 -1.50
C GLU A 46 -41.61 18.27 -0.07
N GLU A 47 -40.35 18.07 0.33
CA GLU A 47 -39.97 17.91 1.73
C GLU A 47 -39.25 19.19 2.16
N GLY A 48 -39.78 19.80 3.21
CA GLY A 48 -39.35 21.09 3.74
C GLY A 48 -37.92 21.07 4.27
N GLU A 49 -37.19 22.13 3.94
CA GLU A 49 -35.92 22.49 4.56
C GLU A 49 -36.24 23.11 5.92
N GLU A 50 -36.04 22.34 7.00
CA GLU A 50 -35.84 22.90 8.34
C GLU A 50 -34.38 23.34 8.46
N GLU A 51 -34.17 24.66 8.49
CA GLU A 51 -32.89 25.29 8.84
C GLU A 51 -32.52 24.94 10.30
N PRO A 52 -31.36 24.32 10.58
CA PRO A 52 -30.88 24.18 11.94
C PRO A 52 -30.33 25.52 12.44
N GLU A 53 -30.88 25.98 13.57
CA GLU A 53 -30.43 27.15 14.33
C GLU A 53 -28.93 27.07 14.63
N GLU A 54 -28.21 28.16 14.30
CA GLU A 54 -26.81 28.36 14.62
C GLU A 54 -26.63 28.52 16.14
N GLU A 55 -26.19 27.47 16.84
CA GLU A 55 -25.71 27.59 18.22
C GLU A 55 -24.35 28.29 18.27
N GLU A 56 -24.32 29.47 18.89
CA GLU A 56 -23.11 30.25 19.13
C GLU A 56 -22.06 29.48 19.98
N PRO A 57 -20.77 29.50 19.61
CA PRO A 57 -19.74 28.83 20.39
C PRO A 57 -19.46 29.56 21.71
N VAL A 58 -19.74 28.85 22.82
CA VAL A 58 -19.36 29.24 24.18
C VAL A 58 -17.84 29.39 24.29
N VAL A 59 -17.40 30.63 24.48
CA VAL A 59 -15.99 31.00 24.73
C VAL A 59 -15.55 30.48 26.10
N VAL A 60 -14.94 29.30 26.13
CA VAL A 60 -14.26 28.78 27.33
C VAL A 60 -12.90 29.47 27.46
N LYS A 61 -12.81 30.41 28.40
CA LYS A 61 -11.56 31.09 28.79
C LYS A 61 -10.60 30.10 29.45
N SER A 62 -9.65 29.56 28.68
CA SER A 62 -8.54 28.78 29.19
C SER A 62 -7.54 29.65 29.95
N LYS A 63 -7.44 29.35 31.24
CA LYS A 63 -6.60 29.98 32.26
C LYS A 63 -5.12 29.72 31.98
N LYS A 64 -4.38 30.75 31.58
CA LYS A 64 -2.91 30.75 31.48
C LYS A 64 -2.31 30.42 32.85
N ARG A 65 -1.66 29.25 32.99
CA ARG A 65 -0.68 28.98 34.04
C ARG A 65 0.72 29.19 33.45
N SER A 66 1.35 30.27 33.88
CA SER A 66 2.78 30.50 33.76
C SER A 66 3.52 29.50 34.65
N VAL A 67 4.41 28.70 34.08
CA VAL A 67 5.50 28.06 34.83
C VAL A 67 6.79 28.45 34.16
N VAL A 68 7.50 29.34 34.85
CA VAL A 68 8.90 29.67 34.67
C VAL A 68 9.72 28.42 34.94
N GLY A 69 10.63 28.08 34.03
CA GLY A 69 11.47 26.89 34.11
C GLY A 69 12.67 27.03 33.20
N ASP A 70 13.53 27.98 33.56
CA ASP A 70 14.85 28.24 33.01
C ASP A 70 15.75 27.00 33.17
N LYS A 71 16.14 26.36 32.04
CA LYS A 71 17.25 25.42 31.97
C LYS A 71 18.00 25.63 30.67
N ARG A 72 19.13 26.32 30.78
CA ARG A 72 20.25 26.31 29.84
C ARG A 72 20.60 24.86 29.48
N CYS A 73 20.40 24.50 28.22
CA CYS A 73 21.11 23.39 27.61
C CYS A 73 22.39 23.94 27.00
N ARG A 74 23.48 23.34 27.46
CA ARG A 74 24.86 23.54 27.04
C ARG A 74 24.99 22.91 25.65
N GLU A 75 25.43 23.69 24.69
CA GLU A 75 25.88 23.19 23.39
C GLU A 75 27.24 22.54 23.64
N ASP A 76 27.28 21.21 23.61
CA ASP A 76 28.52 20.46 23.53
C ASP A 76 28.74 20.15 22.04
N ASP A 77 29.76 20.80 21.48
CA ASP A 77 30.30 20.57 20.15
C ASP A 77 30.89 19.16 20.08
N GLU A 78 30.17 18.22 19.46
CA GLU A 78 30.76 16.93 19.05
C GLU A 78 31.37 17.10 17.65
N GLU A 79 32.68 17.33 17.66
CA GLU A 79 33.59 17.32 16.52
C GLU A 79 33.61 15.93 15.88
N GLU A 80 32.96 15.80 14.71
CA GLU A 80 32.84 14.58 13.92
C GLU A 80 34.20 14.23 13.28
N GLN A 81 34.97 13.36 13.94
CA GLN A 81 36.21 12.80 13.39
C GLN A 81 35.88 11.76 12.31
N GLU A 82 36.25 12.04 11.07
CA GLU A 82 36.22 11.08 9.96
C GLU A 82 37.13 9.86 10.24
N PRO A 83 36.67 8.62 10.04
CA PRO A 83 37.49 7.44 10.25
C PRO A 83 38.50 7.23 9.11
N GLU A 84 39.78 7.14 9.47
CA GLU A 84 40.88 6.77 8.57
C GLU A 84 40.69 5.37 7.92
N PRO A 85 41.20 5.16 6.69
CA PRO A 85 41.05 3.91 5.97
C PRO A 85 41.92 2.78 6.56
N VAL A 86 41.27 1.76 7.12
CA VAL A 86 41.92 0.55 7.64
C VAL A 86 42.56 -0.27 6.50
N ALA A 87 43.87 -0.45 6.61
CA ALA A 87 44.70 -1.23 5.71
C ALA A 87 44.26 -2.71 5.59
N LYS A 88 44.11 -3.17 4.35
CA LYS A 88 43.81 -4.55 3.97
C LYS A 88 44.94 -5.50 4.36
N LYS A 89 44.80 -6.23 5.48
CA LYS A 89 45.65 -7.39 5.80
C LYS A 89 45.21 -8.63 4.99
N LYS A 90 46.02 -9.00 3.99
CA LYS A 90 45.99 -10.32 3.33
C LYS A 90 46.21 -11.43 4.37
N LYS A 91 45.15 -12.19 4.70
CA LYS A 91 45.29 -13.47 5.41
C LYS A 91 45.46 -14.60 4.40
N LYS A 92 46.56 -15.34 4.57
CA LYS A 92 46.93 -16.54 3.82
C LYS A 92 45.90 -17.65 4.07
N ALA A 93 45.51 -18.32 2.98
CA ALA A 93 44.77 -19.57 3.02
C ALA A 93 45.63 -20.66 3.67
N SER A 94 45.09 -21.33 4.69
CA SER A 94 45.60 -22.59 5.20
C SER A 94 44.51 -23.62 5.06
N GLY A 95 44.87 -24.76 4.47
CA GLY A 95 43.96 -25.83 4.09
C GLY A 95 43.34 -26.52 5.29
N VAL A 96 42.10 -26.95 5.11
CA VAL A 96 41.40 -27.86 6.02
C VAL A 96 40.80 -28.98 5.18
N GLY A 97 41.02 -30.20 5.67
CA GLY A 97 40.87 -31.44 4.92
C GLY A 97 39.42 -31.84 4.64
N LYS A 98 39.28 -32.56 3.53
CA LYS A 98 38.12 -33.38 3.18
C LYS A 98 37.86 -34.40 4.29
N LYS A 99 36.76 -34.25 5.01
CA LYS A 99 36.10 -35.36 5.71
C LYS A 99 34.87 -35.74 4.87
N HIS A 100 34.84 -37.00 4.45
CA HIS A 100 33.66 -37.64 3.89
C HIS A 100 32.61 -37.75 4.99
N SER A 101 31.55 -36.95 4.88
CA SER A 101 30.32 -37.14 5.65
C SER A 101 29.42 -38.11 4.89
N GLU A 102 29.23 -39.27 5.50
CA GLU A 102 28.25 -40.29 5.16
C GLU A 102 26.84 -39.68 5.17
N VAL A 103 26.17 -39.73 4.02
CA VAL A 103 24.80 -39.25 3.84
C VAL A 103 23.87 -40.34 4.36
N LEU A 104 23.41 -40.18 5.60
CA LEU A 104 22.25 -40.92 6.10
C LEU A 104 20.99 -40.27 5.51
N GLU A 105 20.27 -41.06 4.70
CA GLU A 105 18.99 -40.68 4.14
C GLU A 105 17.98 -40.42 5.28
N PRO A 106 17.30 -39.26 5.31
CA PRO A 106 16.28 -39.01 6.31
C PRO A 106 15.05 -39.87 6.02
N GLU A 107 14.69 -40.72 6.99
CA GLU A 107 13.42 -41.43 6.97
C GLU A 107 12.27 -40.41 6.90
N VAL A 108 11.53 -40.45 5.80
CA VAL A 108 10.32 -39.66 5.59
C VAL A 108 9.24 -40.21 6.51
N VAL A 109 9.12 -39.64 7.71
CA VAL A 109 7.99 -39.89 8.61
C VAL A 109 6.76 -39.25 8.01
N VAL A 110 5.97 -40.06 7.31
CA VAL A 110 4.64 -39.70 6.80
C VAL A 110 3.73 -39.47 8.01
N SER A 111 3.65 -38.22 8.46
CA SER A 111 2.75 -37.79 9.52
C SER A 111 1.32 -37.97 9.04
N ARG A 112 0.58 -38.87 9.70
CA ARG A 112 -0.85 -39.08 9.44
C ARG A 112 -1.61 -37.78 9.72
N PRO A 113 -2.57 -37.39 8.85
CA PRO A 113 -3.37 -36.19 9.05
C PRO A 113 -4.15 -36.30 10.37
N VAL A 114 -3.92 -35.32 11.26
CA VAL A 114 -4.70 -35.17 12.48
C VAL A 114 -6.14 -34.83 12.09
N PRO A 115 -7.15 -35.58 12.55
CA PRO A 115 -8.54 -35.28 12.22
C PRO A 115 -8.90 -33.90 12.78
N ARG A 116 -9.34 -32.99 11.90
CA ARG A 116 -9.85 -31.67 12.29
C ARG A 116 -11.04 -31.85 13.25
N PRO A 117 -11.06 -31.20 14.42
CA PRO A 117 -12.21 -31.23 15.29
C PRO A 117 -13.41 -30.62 14.55
N ALA A 118 -14.54 -31.33 14.59
CA ALA A 118 -15.79 -30.87 14.00
C ALA A 118 -16.23 -29.56 14.67
N HIS A 119 -16.09 -28.45 13.94
CA HIS A 119 -16.67 -27.17 14.35
C HIS A 119 -18.19 -27.32 14.38
N LYS A 120 -18.75 -27.42 15.59
CA LYS A 120 -20.19 -27.27 15.82
C LYS A 120 -20.57 -25.88 15.31
N GLY A 121 -21.48 -25.84 14.32
CA GLY A 121 -21.90 -24.62 13.64
C GLY A 121 -22.30 -23.54 14.63
N ALA A 122 -21.60 -22.42 14.59
CA ALA A 122 -22.01 -21.22 15.29
C ALA A 122 -23.34 -20.73 14.67
N PRO A 123 -24.31 -20.32 15.50
CA PRO A 123 -25.57 -19.80 15.00
C PRO A 123 -25.32 -18.56 14.15
N ASN A 124 -25.87 -18.58 12.93
CA ASN A 124 -25.85 -17.48 11.98
C ASN A 124 -26.62 -16.30 12.57
N THR A 125 -25.93 -15.48 13.36
CA THR A 125 -26.47 -14.22 13.88
C THR A 125 -26.38 -13.21 12.75
N GLY A 126 -27.50 -13.01 12.06
CA GLY A 126 -27.67 -12.06 10.95
C GLY A 126 -27.55 -10.59 11.37
N ILE A 127 -26.46 -10.23 12.06
CA ILE A 127 -26.12 -8.87 12.44
C ILE A 127 -25.60 -8.19 11.18
N ARG A 128 -26.54 -7.60 10.41
CA ARG A 128 -26.21 -6.59 9.40
C ARG A 128 -25.55 -5.41 10.12
N ARG A 129 -24.22 -5.34 10.07
CA ARG A 129 -23.45 -4.20 10.56
C ARG A 129 -23.84 -2.97 9.76
N ARG A 130 -24.79 -2.18 10.28
CA ARG A 130 -25.00 -0.81 9.81
C ARG A 130 -23.80 -0.02 10.29
N GLY A 131 -22.93 0.38 9.36
CA GLY A 131 -21.83 1.30 9.66
C GLY A 131 -22.37 2.61 10.24
N PRO A 132 -21.54 3.35 10.99
CA PRO A 132 -21.94 4.61 11.60
C PRO A 132 -22.48 5.60 10.54
N PRO A 133 -23.63 6.24 10.78
CA PRO A 133 -24.17 7.25 9.89
C PRO A 133 -23.26 8.48 9.92
N GLY A 134 -22.67 8.85 8.78
CA GLY A 134 -21.95 10.13 8.66
C GLY A 134 -20.73 10.11 7.76
N VAL A 135 -20.09 8.95 7.55
CA VAL A 135 -19.05 8.84 6.53
C VAL A 135 -19.75 8.52 5.21
N ARG A 136 -20.00 9.55 4.40
CA ARG A 136 -20.38 9.33 3.00
C ARG A 136 -19.23 8.52 2.39
N ASN A 137 -19.45 7.22 2.22
CA ASN A 137 -18.65 6.43 1.30
C ASN A 137 -18.81 7.12 -0.05
N ILE A 138 -17.84 7.96 -0.40
CA ILE A 138 -17.69 8.43 -1.78
C ILE A 138 -17.40 7.14 -2.52
N VAL A 139 -18.46 6.50 -3.03
CA VAL A 139 -18.31 5.35 -3.91
C VAL A 139 -17.50 5.89 -5.07
N PRO A 140 -16.23 5.46 -5.22
CA PRO A 140 -15.42 5.95 -6.31
C PRO A 140 -16.18 5.69 -7.61
N PRO A 141 -16.16 6.61 -8.58
CA PRO A 141 -16.81 6.37 -9.86
C PRO A 141 -16.38 4.99 -10.37
N ALA A 142 -17.34 4.19 -10.84
CA ALA A 142 -17.09 2.81 -11.26
C ALA A 142 -16.02 2.69 -12.35
N ASN A 143 -15.71 3.81 -13.02
CA ASN A 143 -14.62 3.91 -13.95
C ASN A 143 -13.35 4.44 -13.27
N ARG A 144 -12.38 3.55 -13.04
CA ARG A 144 -11.08 3.85 -12.42
C ARG A 144 -10.05 4.42 -13.40
N THR A 145 -10.37 4.51 -14.71
CA THR A 145 -9.49 5.09 -15.72
C THR A 145 -9.15 6.55 -15.45
N TYR A 146 -9.97 7.26 -14.65
CA TYR A 146 -9.76 8.67 -14.35
C TYR A 146 -8.39 8.93 -13.71
N LEU A 147 -7.77 7.95 -13.03
CA LEU A 147 -6.43 8.13 -12.47
C LEU A 147 -5.38 8.28 -13.58
N VAL A 148 -5.53 7.57 -14.70
CA VAL A 148 -4.67 7.74 -15.88
C VAL A 148 -4.86 9.14 -16.45
N ASP A 149 -6.11 9.61 -16.56
CA ASP A 149 -6.42 10.97 -17.02
C ASP A 149 -5.82 12.04 -16.08
N VAL A 150 -5.92 11.83 -14.76
CA VAL A 150 -5.33 12.70 -13.75
C VAL A 150 -3.81 12.76 -13.89
N ILE A 151 -3.14 11.62 -14.13
CA ILE A 151 -1.70 11.58 -14.37
C ILE A 151 -1.34 12.38 -15.63
N GLN A 152 -2.09 12.22 -16.72
CA GLN A 152 -1.87 13.00 -17.95
C GLN A 152 -2.00 14.50 -17.68
N VAL A 153 -3.08 14.93 -17.01
CA VAL A 153 -3.28 16.34 -16.65
C VAL A 153 -2.15 16.85 -15.76
N ILE A 154 -1.72 16.08 -14.76
CA ILE A 154 -0.58 16.43 -13.89
C ILE A 154 0.68 16.71 -14.73
N GLN A 155 0.94 15.89 -15.74
CA GLN A 155 2.11 16.04 -16.62
C GLN A 155 1.98 17.24 -17.55
N GLU A 156 0.81 17.44 -18.15
CA GLU A 156 0.52 18.55 -19.06
C GLU A 156 0.67 19.92 -18.37
N VAL A 157 0.21 20.04 -17.13
CA VAL A 157 0.31 21.30 -16.36
C VAL A 157 1.63 21.43 -15.59
N GLY A 158 2.53 20.45 -15.67
CA GLY A 158 3.80 20.44 -14.95
C GLY A 158 3.67 20.30 -13.42
N ALA A 159 2.55 19.77 -12.91
CA ALA A 159 2.31 19.57 -11.48
C ALA A 159 2.98 18.32 -10.90
N ILE A 160 4.25 18.09 -11.26
CA ILE A 160 5.00 16.84 -11.01
C ILE A 160 4.99 16.43 -9.52
N TRP A 161 4.87 17.39 -8.60
CA TRP A 161 4.75 17.14 -7.15
C TRP A 161 3.53 16.31 -6.74
N LEU A 162 2.53 16.15 -7.61
CA LEU A 162 1.37 15.28 -7.39
C LEU A 162 1.60 13.83 -7.84
N LEU A 163 2.57 13.57 -8.71
CA LEU A 163 2.79 12.25 -9.30
C LEU A 163 3.04 11.12 -8.28
N PRO A 164 3.80 11.29 -7.18
CA PRO A 164 4.00 10.19 -6.24
C PRO A 164 2.69 9.69 -5.64
N ASN A 165 1.75 10.60 -5.37
CA ASN A 165 0.43 10.24 -4.85
C ASN A 165 -0.43 9.57 -5.93
N ALA A 166 -0.45 10.14 -7.14
CA ALA A 166 -1.23 9.58 -8.24
C ALA A 166 -0.76 8.17 -8.61
N PHE A 167 0.56 7.94 -8.66
CA PHE A 167 1.13 6.61 -8.88
C PHE A 167 0.88 5.65 -7.73
N TYR A 168 0.95 6.11 -6.47
CA TYR A 168 0.61 5.29 -5.31
C TYR A 168 -0.83 4.78 -5.38
N VAL A 169 -1.79 5.66 -5.69
CA VAL A 169 -3.20 5.28 -5.82
C VAL A 169 -3.43 4.41 -7.06
N LEU A 170 -2.76 4.69 -8.18
CA LEU A 170 -2.84 3.82 -9.37
C LEU A 170 -2.28 2.41 -9.08
N SER A 171 -1.19 2.32 -8.32
CA SER A 171 -0.55 1.07 -7.89
C SER A 171 -1.50 0.19 -7.09
N ALA A 172 -2.30 0.79 -6.20
CA ALA A 172 -3.33 0.11 -5.42
C ALA A 172 -4.33 -0.66 -6.29
N TRP A 173 -4.57 -0.18 -7.50
CA TRP A 173 -5.66 -0.66 -8.37
C TRP A 173 -5.12 -1.39 -9.60
N LEU A 174 -3.82 -1.69 -9.65
CA LEU A 174 -3.18 -2.26 -10.83
C LEU A 174 -3.79 -3.62 -11.23
N SER A 175 -4.21 -4.44 -10.26
CA SER A 175 -4.92 -5.70 -10.50
C SER A 175 -6.30 -5.52 -11.12
N GLU A 176 -6.95 -4.37 -10.86
CA GLU A 176 -8.29 -4.04 -11.34
C GLU A 176 -8.30 -3.29 -12.66
N LEU A 177 -7.16 -2.75 -13.11
CA LEU A 177 -6.99 -2.22 -14.46
C LEU A 177 -7.05 -3.42 -15.42
N ARG A 178 -8.28 -3.78 -15.81
CA ARG A 178 -8.68 -5.03 -16.50
C ARG A 178 -7.91 -5.28 -17.79
N SER A 179 -7.24 -4.27 -18.32
CA SER A 179 -6.32 -4.36 -19.44
C SER A 179 -5.18 -3.35 -19.27
N ARG A 180 -3.94 -3.76 -19.59
CA ARG A 180 -2.77 -2.86 -19.69
C ARG A 180 -3.01 -1.70 -20.66
N GLU A 181 -4.00 -1.79 -21.55
CA GLU A 181 -4.39 -0.77 -22.53
C GLU A 181 -4.67 0.59 -21.90
N GLU A 182 -5.27 0.66 -20.71
CA GLU A 182 -5.54 1.94 -20.06
C GLU A 182 -4.24 2.68 -19.70
N ILE A 183 -3.24 1.94 -19.21
CA ILE A 183 -1.90 2.46 -18.93
C ILE A 183 -1.17 2.86 -20.20
N THR A 184 -1.46 2.24 -21.35
CA THR A 184 -0.81 2.58 -22.63
C THR A 184 -1.09 4.01 -23.10
N ARG A 185 -2.11 4.67 -22.53
CA ARG A 185 -2.40 6.09 -22.77
C ARG A 185 -1.33 7.03 -22.17
N LEU A 186 -0.58 6.58 -21.17
CA LEU A 186 0.54 7.34 -20.63
C LEU A 186 1.73 7.30 -21.59
N SER A 187 2.63 8.27 -21.53
CA SER A 187 3.88 8.20 -22.31
C SER A 187 4.71 6.98 -21.88
N THR A 188 5.48 6.40 -22.80
CA THR A 188 6.33 5.22 -22.51
C THR A 188 7.24 5.45 -21.30
N GLU A 189 7.81 6.65 -21.17
CA GLU A 189 8.64 7.03 -20.02
C GLU A 189 7.86 6.97 -18.71
N THR A 190 6.63 7.49 -18.70
CA THR A 190 5.74 7.47 -17.54
C THR A 190 5.32 6.06 -17.15
N GLN A 191 4.99 5.23 -18.15
CA GLN A 191 4.68 3.82 -17.92
C GLN A 191 5.87 3.10 -17.27
N MET A 192 7.08 3.32 -17.78
CA MET A 192 8.29 2.72 -17.21
C MET A 192 8.56 3.19 -15.78
N ALA A 193 8.43 4.50 -15.51
CA ALA A 193 8.58 5.06 -14.17
C ALA A 193 7.54 4.45 -13.20
N PHE A 194 6.29 4.35 -13.64
CA PHE A 194 5.20 3.75 -12.87
C PHE A 194 5.48 2.27 -12.55
N PHE A 195 5.79 1.43 -13.54
CA PHE A 195 6.00 0.00 -13.29
C PHE A 195 7.23 -0.27 -12.41
N ARG A 196 8.32 0.47 -12.60
CA ARG A 196 9.51 0.37 -11.73
C ARG A 196 9.19 0.79 -10.29
N GLY A 197 8.46 1.89 -10.11
CA GLY A 197 8.09 2.33 -8.78
C GLY A 197 7.06 1.44 -8.11
N HIS A 198 6.12 0.87 -8.86
CA HIS A 198 5.20 -0.16 -8.36
C HIS A 198 5.97 -1.38 -7.85
N GLU A 199 6.91 -1.92 -8.64
CA GLU A 199 7.75 -3.05 -8.22
C GLU A 199 8.57 -2.70 -6.96
N ALA A 200 9.22 -1.54 -6.94
CA ALA A 200 9.98 -1.07 -5.78
C ALA A 200 9.10 -0.89 -4.54
N GLN A 201 7.87 -0.39 -4.70
CA GLN A 201 6.90 -0.24 -3.63
C GLN A 201 6.45 -1.59 -3.05
N VAL A 202 6.11 -2.56 -3.90
CA VAL A 202 5.72 -3.91 -3.47
C VAL A 202 6.88 -4.59 -2.73
N LEU A 203 8.10 -4.53 -3.28
CA LEU A 203 9.29 -5.08 -2.63
C LEU A 203 9.57 -4.39 -1.29
N SER A 204 9.47 -3.07 -1.24
CA SER A 204 9.66 -2.30 0.00
C SER A 204 8.59 -2.64 1.05
N THR A 205 7.36 -2.92 0.62
CA THR A 205 6.29 -3.38 1.52
C THR A 205 6.66 -4.73 2.13
N ILE A 206 7.07 -5.69 1.30
CA ILE A 206 7.47 -7.02 1.75
C ILE A 206 8.68 -6.94 2.71
N VAL A 207 9.70 -6.16 2.37
CA VAL A 207 10.98 -6.12 3.10
C VAL A 207 10.91 -5.26 4.35
N HIS A 208 10.21 -4.12 4.31
CA HIS A 208 10.26 -3.12 5.37
C HIS A 208 8.96 -3.01 6.15
N ILE A 209 7.81 -3.09 5.48
CA ILE A 209 6.52 -3.00 6.19
C ILE A 209 6.24 -4.32 6.89
N SER A 210 6.26 -5.49 6.23
CA SER A 210 6.00 -6.77 6.93
C SER A 210 6.99 -7.09 8.03
N LYS A 211 8.17 -6.45 8.03
CA LYS A 211 9.23 -6.69 9.00
C LYS A 211 8.77 -6.45 10.44
N PHE A 212 7.84 -5.51 10.67
CA PHE A 212 7.35 -5.27 12.02
C PHE A 212 6.69 -6.53 12.63
N LEU A 213 6.15 -7.45 11.81
CA LEU A 213 5.58 -8.72 12.28
C LEU A 213 6.62 -9.80 12.57
N SER A 214 7.84 -9.67 12.05
CA SER A 214 8.94 -10.61 12.26
C SER A 214 10.03 -10.13 13.21
N ASP A 215 10.08 -8.82 13.52
CA ASP A 215 11.08 -8.21 14.41
C ASP A 215 11.03 -8.75 15.85
N ASP A 216 12.01 -8.38 16.68
CA ASP A 216 12.07 -8.86 18.05
C ASP A 216 10.82 -8.49 18.87
N ILE A 217 10.45 -9.42 19.73
CA ILE A 217 9.39 -9.24 20.73
C ILE A 217 9.91 -8.26 21.78
N GLY A 218 9.03 -7.39 22.30
CA GLY A 218 9.44 -6.43 23.33
C GLY A 218 10.07 -7.11 24.53
N GLU A 219 11.10 -6.50 25.12
CA GLU A 219 11.88 -7.05 26.24
C GLU A 219 10.99 -7.48 27.42
N ASP A 220 9.88 -6.77 27.64
CA ASP A 220 8.91 -6.99 28.70
C ASP A 220 7.71 -7.87 28.30
N CYS A 221 7.87 -8.74 27.29
CA CYS A 221 6.78 -9.60 26.84
C CYS A 221 6.39 -10.64 27.90
N THR A 222 5.10 -10.68 28.23
CA THR A 222 4.56 -11.61 29.23
C THR A 222 4.47 -13.06 28.72
N ASP A 223 4.20 -13.24 27.42
CA ASP A 223 4.12 -14.55 26.77
C ASP A 223 4.68 -14.47 25.35
N VAL A 224 5.96 -14.81 25.23
CA VAL A 224 6.72 -14.76 23.97
C VAL A 224 6.12 -15.69 22.92
N VAL A 225 5.66 -16.88 23.31
CA VAL A 225 5.15 -17.89 22.37
C VAL A 225 3.78 -17.49 21.84
N ALA A 226 2.87 -17.04 22.72
CA ALA A 226 1.56 -16.57 22.30
C ALA A 226 1.67 -15.34 21.38
N CYS A 227 2.50 -14.35 21.75
CA CYS A 227 2.70 -13.16 20.92
C CYS A 227 3.34 -13.50 19.57
N ALA A 228 4.34 -14.40 19.53
CA ALA A 228 4.94 -14.85 18.27
C ALA A 228 3.89 -15.53 17.37
N LYS A 229 3.04 -16.38 17.95
CA LYS A 229 1.97 -17.08 17.22
C LYS A 229 0.95 -16.10 16.65
N ALA A 230 0.51 -15.11 17.43
CA ALA A 230 -0.42 -14.06 16.99
C ALA A 230 0.16 -13.26 15.81
N ARG A 231 1.43 -12.86 15.90
CA ARG A 231 2.12 -12.13 14.82
C ARG A 231 2.27 -12.97 13.55
N LEU A 232 2.61 -14.26 13.70
CA LEU A 232 2.70 -15.18 12.57
C LEU A 232 1.33 -15.37 11.91
N ALA A 233 0.26 -15.53 12.69
CA ALA A 233 -1.11 -15.63 12.17
C ALA A 233 -1.52 -14.37 11.41
N ALA A 234 -1.20 -13.19 11.93
CA ALA A 234 -1.42 -11.90 11.26
C ALA A 234 -0.61 -11.77 9.96
N MET A 235 0.65 -12.22 9.94
CA MET A 235 1.47 -12.23 8.74
C MET A 235 0.90 -13.19 7.68
N SER A 236 0.45 -14.38 8.09
CA SER A 236 -0.20 -15.32 7.18
C SER A 236 -1.52 -14.76 6.63
N ALA A 237 -2.36 -14.15 7.47
CA ALA A 237 -3.60 -13.51 7.02
C ALA A 237 -3.33 -12.38 6.00
N MET A 238 -2.31 -11.56 6.24
CA MET A 238 -1.87 -10.52 5.30
C MET A 238 -1.42 -11.13 3.97
N GLN A 239 -0.69 -12.25 4.01
CA GLN A 239 -0.26 -12.99 2.82
C GLN A 239 -1.42 -13.71 2.11
N GLU A 240 -2.52 -14.04 2.78
CA GLU A 240 -3.67 -14.64 2.10
C GLU A 240 -4.46 -13.59 1.30
N SER A 241 -4.51 -12.35 1.79
CA SER A 241 -5.05 -11.17 1.10
C SER A 241 -4.10 -10.55 0.04
N ASN A 242 -3.16 -11.35 -0.46
CA ASN A 242 -1.78 -10.97 -0.87
C ASN A 242 -1.62 -9.84 -1.89
N GLU A 243 -2.49 -9.68 -2.88
CA GLU A 243 -2.19 -8.75 -3.97
C GLU A 243 -2.57 -7.32 -3.65
N GLU A 244 -3.77 -7.10 -3.13
CA GLU A 244 -4.28 -5.76 -2.85
C GLU A 244 -3.49 -5.10 -1.72
N ASN A 245 -3.27 -5.84 -0.63
CA ASN A 245 -2.63 -5.29 0.58
C ASN A 245 -1.17 -4.91 0.38
N LEU A 246 -0.44 -5.61 -0.49
CA LEU A 246 0.95 -5.26 -0.81
C LEU A 246 1.07 -4.01 -1.68
N CYS A 247 -0.01 -3.64 -2.38
CA CYS A 247 -0.06 -2.45 -3.21
C CYS A 247 -0.48 -1.18 -2.43
N ILE A 248 -1.07 -1.32 -1.24
CA ILE A 248 -1.49 -0.19 -0.38
C ILE A 248 -0.84 -0.19 1.02
N PRO A 249 0.49 -0.25 1.13
CA PRO A 249 1.19 -0.39 2.41
C PRO A 249 0.89 0.69 3.47
N LEU A 250 0.49 1.88 3.04
CA LEU A 250 0.15 2.98 3.93
C LEU A 250 -1.25 2.81 4.55
N ASP A 251 -2.13 2.03 3.93
CA ASP A 251 -3.52 1.87 4.34
C ASP A 251 -3.86 0.44 4.82
N THR A 252 -2.94 -0.52 4.64
CA THR A 252 -3.14 -1.95 5.00
C THR A 252 -3.55 -2.16 6.46
N TRP A 253 -3.01 -1.38 7.40
CA TRP A 253 -3.20 -1.59 8.84
C TRP A 253 -4.08 -0.51 9.45
N ASP A 254 -5.35 -0.52 9.05
CA ASP A 254 -6.40 0.33 9.61
C ASP A 254 -6.89 -0.17 10.99
N VAL A 255 -7.86 0.55 11.57
CA VAL A 255 -8.43 0.20 12.88
C VAL A 255 -9.01 -1.22 12.92
N GLN A 256 -9.52 -1.76 11.81
CA GLN A 256 -10.07 -3.12 11.77
C GLN A 256 -8.97 -4.17 11.67
N ALA A 257 -7.93 -3.91 10.89
CA ALA A 257 -6.77 -4.80 10.76
C ALA A 257 -5.99 -4.96 12.07
N TRP A 258 -5.99 -3.94 12.94
CA TRP A 258 -5.34 -4.04 14.26
C TRP A 258 -6.10 -4.87 15.28
N ARG A 259 -7.44 -4.93 15.21
CA ARG A 259 -8.28 -5.55 16.27
C ARG A 259 -7.84 -6.98 16.65
N PRO A 260 -7.59 -7.91 15.71
CA PRO A 260 -7.16 -9.26 16.08
C PRO A 260 -5.87 -9.27 16.90
N LEU A 261 -4.93 -8.35 16.60
CA LEU A 261 -3.69 -8.23 17.35
C LEU A 261 -3.86 -7.54 18.70
N GLU A 262 -4.85 -6.64 18.84
CA GLU A 262 -5.15 -6.00 20.13
C GLU A 262 -5.66 -7.00 21.16
N ASP A 263 -6.39 -8.03 20.70
CA ASP A 263 -6.93 -9.08 21.56
C ASP A 263 -5.91 -10.20 21.85
N GLU A 264 -4.93 -10.43 20.96
CA GLU A 264 -3.99 -11.55 21.04
C GLU A 264 -2.59 -11.20 21.55
N LEU A 265 -2.17 -9.93 21.46
CA LEU A 265 -0.86 -9.48 21.95
C LEU A 265 -0.93 -8.98 23.39
N CYS A 266 0.13 -9.20 24.16
CA CYS A 266 0.26 -8.58 25.47
C CYS A 266 0.46 -7.06 25.40
N ASP A 267 0.15 -6.38 26.50
CA ASP A 267 0.22 -4.91 26.65
C ASP A 267 1.61 -4.32 26.35
N ALA A 268 2.68 -5.10 26.55
CA ALA A 268 4.04 -4.67 26.24
C ALA A 268 4.35 -4.73 24.73
N CYS A 269 3.85 -5.74 24.02
CA CYS A 269 4.20 -5.98 22.62
C CYS A 269 3.41 -5.08 21.66
N LEU A 270 2.13 -4.87 21.92
CA LEU A 270 1.25 -4.12 21.02
C LEU A 270 1.73 -2.68 20.74
N PRO A 271 2.17 -1.87 21.75
CA PRO A 271 2.68 -0.53 21.50
C PRO A 271 3.99 -0.52 20.71
N VAL A 272 4.89 -1.46 20.99
CA VAL A 272 6.15 -1.62 20.24
C VAL A 272 5.84 -1.93 18.78
N LEU A 273 4.92 -2.87 18.53
CA LEU A 273 4.50 -3.26 17.20
C LEU A 273 3.90 -2.09 16.41
N LYS A 274 2.98 -1.33 17.03
CA LYS A 274 2.39 -0.11 16.44
C LYS A 274 3.44 0.96 16.16
N LYS A 275 4.41 1.15 17.06
CA LYS A 275 5.52 2.10 16.88
C LYS A 275 6.39 1.71 15.68
N THR A 276 6.78 0.44 15.57
CA THR A 276 7.59 -0.09 14.46
C THR A 276 6.85 0.04 13.13
N TYR A 277 5.56 -0.31 13.07
CA TYR A 277 4.76 -0.12 11.86
C TYR A 277 4.68 1.35 11.43
N ARG A 278 4.40 2.28 12.36
CA ARG A 278 4.36 3.73 12.05
C ARG A 278 5.69 4.23 11.51
N ALA A 279 6.81 3.80 12.10
CA ALA A 279 8.14 4.16 11.64
C ALA A 279 8.40 3.62 10.22
N ALA A 280 8.04 2.36 9.96
CA ALA A 280 8.18 1.76 8.63
C ALA A 280 7.30 2.44 7.58
N ARG A 281 6.06 2.79 7.93
CA ARG A 281 5.13 3.56 7.09
C ARG A 281 5.70 4.94 6.74
N GLN A 282 6.25 5.65 7.72
CA GLN A 282 6.88 6.95 7.49
C GLN A 282 8.11 6.84 6.59
N ALA A 283 8.95 5.82 6.81
CA ALA A 283 10.13 5.57 6.00
C ALA A 283 9.75 5.25 4.54
N LEU A 284 8.73 4.43 4.34
CA LEU A 284 8.19 4.15 3.00
C LEU A 284 7.65 5.42 2.34
N TRP A 285 6.84 6.20 3.07
CA TRP A 285 6.30 7.46 2.58
C TRP A 285 7.41 8.41 2.11
N ASN A 286 8.47 8.57 2.91
CA ASN A 286 9.58 9.46 2.58
C ASN A 286 10.32 9.03 1.29
N ARG A 287 10.41 7.72 1.02
CA ARG A 287 11.07 7.16 -0.17
C ARG A 287 10.15 7.03 -1.39
N LEU A 288 8.85 7.25 -1.22
CA LEU A 288 7.86 7.02 -2.26
C LEU A 288 8.18 7.75 -3.58
N PRO A 289 8.57 9.04 -3.60
CA PRO A 289 8.95 9.72 -4.85
C PRO A 289 10.12 9.04 -5.56
N GLU A 290 11.17 8.71 -4.80
CA GLU A 290 12.39 8.08 -5.34
C GLU A 290 12.10 6.72 -5.99
N MET A 291 11.16 5.95 -5.43
CA MET A 291 10.74 4.66 -6.02
C MET A 291 10.22 4.84 -7.44
N TYR A 292 9.50 5.93 -7.70
CA TYR A 292 8.97 6.29 -9.02
C TYR A 292 9.94 7.12 -9.87
N GLY A 293 11.21 7.27 -9.45
CA GLY A 293 12.20 8.06 -10.16
C GLY A 293 11.95 9.56 -10.11
N LEU A 294 11.22 10.04 -9.10
CA LEU A 294 10.90 11.46 -8.90
C LEU A 294 11.85 12.08 -7.85
N PRO A 295 12.00 13.42 -7.87
CA PRO A 295 12.74 14.14 -6.82
C PRO A 295 12.21 13.86 -5.41
N PRO A 296 13.04 14.00 -4.36
CA PRO A 296 12.60 13.84 -2.98
C PRO A 296 11.52 14.87 -2.61
N TRP A 297 10.78 14.58 -1.54
CA TRP A 297 9.64 15.42 -1.11
C TRP A 297 10.01 16.88 -0.89
N GLU A 298 11.20 17.17 -0.39
CA GLU A 298 11.69 18.51 -0.14
C GLU A 298 11.72 19.33 -1.44
N ASP A 299 12.17 18.73 -2.54
CA ASP A 299 12.23 19.40 -3.84
C ASP A 299 10.85 19.48 -4.50
N LEU A 300 10.03 18.42 -4.40
CA LEU A 300 8.65 18.46 -4.87
C LEU A 300 7.83 19.55 -4.17
N ARG A 301 8.06 19.79 -2.86
CA ARG A 301 7.42 20.88 -2.12
C ARG A 301 7.88 22.26 -2.61
N LYS A 302 9.16 22.44 -2.94
CA LYS A 302 9.65 23.69 -3.54
C LYS A 302 8.97 23.94 -4.89
N MET A 303 8.92 22.92 -5.76
CA MET A 303 8.23 23.00 -7.05
C MET A 303 6.76 23.38 -6.90
N LYS A 304 6.07 22.82 -5.90
CA LYS A 304 4.69 23.19 -5.57
C LYS A 304 4.57 24.67 -5.18
N LEU A 305 5.46 25.15 -4.31
CA LEU A 305 5.45 26.56 -3.85
C LEU A 305 5.73 27.52 -5.01
N ASP A 306 6.70 27.19 -5.86
CA ASP A 306 7.06 27.99 -7.02
C ASP A 306 5.89 28.07 -8.02
N ALA A 307 5.17 26.97 -8.24
CA ALA A 307 4.05 26.92 -9.17
C ALA A 307 2.78 27.62 -8.68
N ILE A 308 2.47 27.55 -7.38
CA ILE A 308 1.34 28.28 -6.78
C ILE A 308 1.65 29.79 -6.72
N GLY A 309 2.93 30.15 -6.81
CA GLY A 309 3.45 31.48 -6.55
C GLY A 309 3.25 31.86 -5.08
N ASN A 310 3.97 32.89 -4.63
CA ASN A 310 3.70 33.55 -3.36
C ASN A 310 2.37 34.34 -3.36
N SER A 311 1.35 33.91 -4.13
CA SER A 311 0.08 34.63 -4.30
C SER A 311 -0.71 34.79 -3.00
N TRP A 312 -0.32 34.09 -1.93
CA TRP A 312 -0.86 34.22 -0.57
C TRP A 312 -0.19 35.33 0.27
N LEU A 313 0.82 36.03 -0.25
CA LEU A 313 1.54 37.13 0.42
C LEU A 313 1.14 38.53 -0.10
N LEU A 314 0.09 38.63 -0.91
CA LEU A 314 -0.55 39.89 -1.32
C LEU A 314 -1.88 40.05 -0.60
#